data_AF-S4NXX9-F1
#
_entry.id   AF-S4NXX9-F1
#
_cell.length_a   1.000
_cell.length_b   1.000
_cell.length_c   1.000
_cell.angle_alpha   90.00
_cell.angle_beta   90.00
_cell.angle_gamma   90.00
#
_symmetry.space_group_name_H-M   'P 1'
#
loop_
_entity.id
_entity.type
_entity.pdbx_description
1 polymer ?
#
loop_
_entity_poly.entity_id
_entity_poly.type
_entity_poly.pdbx_seq_one_letter_code
_entity_poly.pdbx_strand_id
1 'polypeptide(L)'
;MGSGNTLTFWANGDTAKLIETLPEDVVKSKMMEVLKKFLGKNVTVPEPTGMIRSKWYSNPFTRGSYTYDNLLKHDYPNARAILGEPLLDATGSPKVLFAGEATDLTHFSTVHGASESGYREALRLLPQT
;
A
#
# COMPACT_ATOMS: atom_id res chain seq x y z
N MET A 1 8.56 1.78 -13.98
CA MET A 1 8.53 0.30 -13.83
C MET A 1 8.64 -0.28 -15.22
N GLY A 2 9.64 -1.14 -15.46
CA GLY A 2 9.87 -1.75 -16.76
C GLY A 2 11.34 -1.71 -17.12
N SER A 3 12.05 -2.78 -16.79
CA SER A 3 13.27 -3.15 -17.51
C SER A 3 12.83 -4.10 -18.63
N GLY A 4 13.50 -4.06 -19.79
CA GLY A 4 13.17 -4.93 -20.93
C GLY A 4 13.23 -6.43 -20.61
N ASN A 5 13.92 -6.80 -19.52
CA ASN A 5 14.16 -8.18 -19.11
C ASN A 5 13.60 -8.48 -17.72
N THR A 6 12.49 -7.85 -17.32
CA THR A 6 11.86 -8.09 -16.01
C THR A 6 10.36 -8.29 -16.15
N LEU A 7 9.82 -9.27 -15.41
CA LEU A 7 8.39 -9.50 -15.26
C LEU A 7 7.96 -9.20 -13.83
N THR A 8 6.80 -8.56 -13.67
CA THR A 8 6.22 -8.24 -12.38
C THR A 8 4.94 -9.06 -12.19
N PHE A 9 4.88 -9.80 -11.08
CA PHE A 9 3.69 -10.51 -10.65
C PHE A 9 3.03 -9.77 -9.51
N TRP A 10 1.69 -9.77 -9.50
CA TRP A 10 0.89 -9.16 -8.45
C TRP A 10 0.20 -10.24 -7.63
N ALA A 11 0.23 -10.07 -6.31
CA ALA A 11 -0.54 -10.89 -5.38
C ALA A 11 -1.33 -9.96 -4.46
N ASN A 12 -2.54 -10.36 -4.10
CA ASN A 12 -3.46 -9.62 -3.25
C ASN A 12 -4.10 -10.54 -2.19
N GLY A 13 -4.78 -9.94 -1.22
CA GLY A 13 -5.51 -10.67 -0.17
C GLY A 13 -4.62 -11.62 0.64
N ASP A 14 -5.18 -12.75 1.05
CA ASP A 14 -4.46 -13.72 1.88
C ASP A 14 -3.32 -14.42 1.14
N THR A 15 -3.39 -14.51 -0.20
CA THR A 15 -2.29 -15.01 -1.02
C THR A 15 -1.05 -14.13 -0.89
N ALA A 16 -1.20 -12.80 -0.86
CA ALA A 16 -0.08 -11.89 -0.64
C ALA A 16 0.60 -12.16 0.71
N LYS A 17 -0.19 -12.32 1.77
CA LYS A 17 0.31 -12.62 3.12
C LYS A 17 1.03 -13.97 3.16
N LEU A 18 0.44 -15.01 2.57
CA LEU A 18 1.04 -16.34 2.50
C LEU A 18 2.39 -16.29 1.77
N ILE A 19 2.45 -15.63 0.62
CA ILE A 19 3.66 -15.54 -0.21
C ILE A 19 4.82 -14.89 0.56
N GLU A 20 4.59 -13.97 1.50
CA GLU A 20 5.67 -13.37 2.30
C GLU A 20 6.36 -14.38 3.25
N THR A 21 5.65 -15.45 3.63
CA THR A 21 6.12 -16.51 4.56
C THR A 21 6.89 -17.63 3.86
N LEU A 22 6.70 -17.78 2.54
CA LEU A 22 7.28 -18.89 1.80
C LEU A 22 8.75 -18.63 1.41
N PRO A 23 9.59 -19.67 1.35
CA PRO A 23 10.92 -19.59 0.75
C PRO A 23 10.89 -19.03 -0.67
N GLU A 24 11.97 -18.34 -1.05
CA GLU A 24 12.08 -17.66 -2.35
C GLU A 24 12.01 -18.61 -3.54
N ASP A 25 12.69 -19.75 -3.44
CA ASP A 25 12.72 -20.82 -4.45
C ASP A 25 11.32 -21.39 -4.71
N VAL A 26 10.54 -21.65 -3.66
CA VAL A 26 9.16 -22.13 -3.77
C VAL A 26 8.29 -21.15 -4.56
N VAL A 27 8.39 -19.86 -4.25
CA VAL A 27 7.62 -18.82 -4.95
C VAL A 27 8.09 -18.67 -6.39
N LYS A 28 9.41 -18.62 -6.63
CA LYS A 28 9.99 -18.55 -7.98
C LYS A 28 9.53 -19.73 -8.84
N SER A 29 9.64 -20.96 -8.34
CA SER A 29 9.20 -22.16 -9.07
C SER A 29 7.71 -22.11 -9.41
N LYS A 30 6.86 -21.68 -8.47
CA LYS A 30 5.41 -21.56 -8.74
C LYS A 30 5.10 -20.47 -9.76
N MET A 31 5.77 -19.33 -9.72
CA MET A 31 5.61 -18.28 -10.74
C MET A 31 6.04 -18.76 -12.13
N MET A 32 7.16 -19.49 -12.22
CA MET A 32 7.62 -20.09 -13.49
C MET A 32 6.67 -21.14 -14.03
N GLU A 33 6.06 -21.97 -13.17
CA GLU A 33 5.03 -22.93 -13.56
C GLU A 33 3.80 -22.22 -14.16
N VAL A 34 3.31 -21.17 -13.48
CA VAL A 34 2.19 -20.35 -13.97
C VAL A 34 2.53 -19.72 -15.32
N LEU A 35 3.70 -19.09 -15.43
CA LEU A 35 4.15 -18.43 -16.67
C LEU A 35 4.27 -19.41 -17.84
N LYS A 36 4.92 -20.56 -17.64
CA LYS A 36 5.06 -21.62 -18.65
C LYS A 36 3.69 -22.20 -19.06
N LYS A 37 2.75 -22.31 -18.12
CA LYS A 37 1.38 -22.77 -18.41
C LYS A 37 0.62 -21.79 -19.31
N PHE A 38 0.76 -20.49 -19.09
CA PHE A 38 0.08 -19.46 -19.89
C PHE A 38 0.71 -19.25 -21.27
N LEU A 39 2.04 -19.28 -21.39
CA LEU A 39 2.73 -19.10 -22.66
C LEU A 39 2.74 -20.36 -23.54
N GLY A 40 2.45 -21.52 -22.94
CA GLY A 40 2.36 -22.79 -23.65
C GLY A 40 3.73 -23.38 -24.02
N LYS A 41 3.69 -24.55 -24.67
CA LYS A 41 4.89 -25.36 -24.94
C LYS A 41 5.81 -24.80 -26.03
N ASN A 42 5.32 -23.88 -26.86
CA ASN A 42 6.06 -23.35 -28.01
C ASN A 42 6.96 -22.16 -27.64
N VAL A 43 6.89 -21.68 -26.40
CA VAL A 43 7.70 -20.57 -25.89
C VAL A 43 8.66 -21.09 -24.84
N THR A 44 9.96 -20.95 -25.08
CA THR A 44 10.98 -21.24 -24.07
C THR A 44 11.10 -20.05 -23.13
N VAL A 45 10.67 -20.24 -21.88
CA VAL A 45 10.80 -19.23 -20.83
C VAL A 45 12.10 -19.48 -20.06
N PRO A 46 13.10 -18.59 -20.13
CA PRO A 46 14.35 -18.75 -19.40
C PRO A 46 14.12 -18.59 -17.89
N GLU A 47 14.95 -19.25 -17.09
CA GLU A 47 14.93 -19.07 -15.64
C GLU A 47 15.39 -17.65 -15.26
N PRO A 48 14.73 -16.98 -14.30
CA PRO A 48 15.10 -15.63 -13.90
C PRO A 48 16.40 -15.65 -13.12
N THR A 49 17.25 -14.65 -13.36
CA THR A 49 18.54 -14.46 -12.68
C THR A 49 18.40 -13.99 -11.24
N GLY A 50 17.24 -13.45 -10.88
CA GLY A 50 16.91 -13.04 -9.51
C GLY A 50 15.43 -12.74 -9.35
N MET A 51 14.99 -12.65 -8.10
CA MET A 51 13.64 -12.25 -7.74
C MET A 51 13.72 -11.19 -6.64
N ILE A 52 12.93 -10.12 -6.78
CA ILE A 52 12.68 -9.17 -5.70
C ILE A 52 11.22 -9.32 -5.32
N ARG A 53 10.97 -9.52 -4.03
CA ARG A 53 9.63 -9.71 -3.48
C ARG A 53 9.43 -8.72 -2.35
N SER A 54 8.39 -7.90 -2.46
CA SER A 54 7.97 -7.02 -1.38
C SER A 54 7.37 -7.81 -0.22
N LYS A 55 7.49 -7.25 0.99
CA LYS A 55 6.90 -7.79 2.21
C LYS A 55 6.14 -6.71 2.98
N TRP A 56 5.13 -6.11 2.34
CA TRP A 56 4.42 -4.96 2.87
C TRP A 56 3.63 -5.29 4.15
N TYR A 57 3.08 -6.50 4.24
CA TYR A 57 2.25 -6.91 5.38
C TYR A 57 3.11 -7.16 6.63
N SER A 58 4.21 -7.91 6.50
CA SER A 58 5.08 -8.27 7.62
C SER A 58 6.10 -7.18 8.01
N ASN A 59 6.31 -6.17 7.16
CA ASN A 59 7.19 -5.04 7.49
C ASN A 59 6.60 -4.21 8.66
N PRO A 60 7.33 -4.04 9.77
CA PRO A 60 6.82 -3.38 10.97
C PRO A 60 6.49 -1.88 10.79
N PHE A 61 7.04 -1.24 9.75
CA PHE A 61 6.84 0.17 9.45
C PHE A 61 5.64 0.43 8.53
N THR A 62 5.16 -0.58 7.79
CA THR A 62 4.03 -0.43 6.86
C THR A 62 2.81 -1.23 7.27
N ARG A 63 2.98 -2.45 7.79
CA ARG A 63 1.91 -3.34 8.29
C ARG A 63 0.75 -3.57 7.30
N GLY A 64 1.01 -3.42 6.00
CA GLY A 64 0.01 -3.35 4.94
C GLY A 64 0.56 -2.56 3.75
N SER A 65 -0.21 -2.57 2.64
CA SER A 65 0.15 -1.82 1.44
C SER A 65 -0.38 -0.38 1.47
N TYR A 66 -1.70 -0.24 1.64
CA TYR A 66 -2.42 1.03 1.65
C TYR A 66 -3.85 0.78 2.18
N THR A 67 -4.50 1.85 2.62
CA THR A 67 -5.86 1.84 3.17
C THR A 67 -6.89 1.44 2.11
N TYR A 68 -8.03 0.90 2.53
CA TYR A 68 -9.20 0.69 1.68
C TYR A 68 -10.47 0.75 2.55
N ASP A 69 -11.62 0.99 1.92
CA ASP A 69 -12.91 0.90 2.61
C ASP A 69 -13.35 -0.57 2.69
N ASN A 70 -13.41 -1.10 3.92
CA ASN A 70 -13.86 -2.46 4.17
C ASN A 70 -15.39 -2.54 4.30
N LEU A 71 -15.91 -3.75 4.53
CA LEU A 71 -17.36 -3.99 4.64
C LEU A 71 -18.04 -3.22 5.79
N LEU A 72 -17.27 -2.76 6.79
CA LEU A 72 -17.77 -1.99 7.92
C LEU A 72 -17.84 -0.47 7.64
N LYS A 73 -17.46 -0.01 6.45
CA LYS A 73 -17.47 1.43 6.10
C LYS A 73 -18.83 2.09 6.31
N HIS A 74 -19.91 1.34 6.12
CA HIS A 74 -21.27 1.83 6.37
C HIS A 74 -21.50 2.20 7.84
N ASP A 75 -20.93 1.43 8.77
CA ASP A 75 -21.07 1.66 10.22
C ASP A 75 -20.18 2.82 10.68
N TYR A 76 -19.15 3.14 9.91
CA TYR A 76 -18.20 4.22 10.19
C TYR A 76 -18.04 5.16 8.98
N PRO A 77 -19.10 5.89 8.59
CA PRO A 77 -19.09 6.69 7.35
C PRO A 77 -18.03 7.80 7.39
N ASN A 78 -17.66 8.28 8.57
CA ASN A 78 -16.72 9.37 8.76
C ASN A 78 -15.33 8.92 9.27
N ALA A 79 -15.04 7.62 9.31
CA ALA A 79 -13.78 7.09 9.89
C ALA A 79 -12.52 7.81 9.39
N ARG A 80 -12.48 8.11 8.09
CA ARG A 80 -11.36 8.79 7.45
C ARG A 80 -11.24 10.27 7.83
N ALA A 81 -12.38 10.95 7.92
CA ALA A 81 -12.42 12.34 8.38
C ALA A 81 -11.92 12.42 9.83
N ILE A 82 -12.44 11.55 10.70
CA ILE A 82 -12.05 11.44 12.10
C ILE A 82 -10.55 11.13 12.23
N LEU A 83 -10.00 10.23 11.42
CA LEU A 83 -8.57 9.91 11.43
C LEU A 83 -7.68 11.13 11.08
N GLY A 84 -8.18 12.06 10.27
CA GLY A 84 -7.49 13.30 9.90
C GLY A 84 -7.74 14.48 10.86
N GLU A 85 -8.48 14.29 11.95
CA GLU A 85 -8.73 15.35 12.94
C GLU A 85 -7.51 15.53 13.86
N PRO A 86 -7.09 16.78 14.13
CA PRO A 86 -5.96 17.03 15.01
C PRO A 86 -6.36 16.82 16.48
N LEU A 87 -5.39 16.43 17.32
CA LEU A 87 -5.57 16.46 18.77
C LEU A 87 -5.26 17.87 19.27
N LEU A 88 -6.24 18.46 19.94
CA LEU A 88 -6.17 19.82 20.48
C LEU A 88 -5.80 19.79 21.97
N ASP A 89 -5.14 20.84 22.45
CA ASP A 89 -5.00 21.09 23.90
C ASP A 89 -6.26 21.76 24.48
N ALA A 90 -6.23 22.04 25.79
CA ALA A 90 -7.35 22.69 26.49
C ALA A 90 -7.68 24.11 26.00
N THR A 91 -6.77 24.74 25.24
CA THR A 91 -6.97 26.07 24.63
C THR A 91 -7.54 25.97 23.21
N GLY A 92 -7.74 24.75 22.70
CA GLY A 92 -8.15 24.50 21.32
C GLY A 92 -7.00 24.54 20.32
N SER A 93 -5.75 24.60 20.78
CA SER A 93 -4.57 24.65 19.88
C SER A 93 -4.14 23.25 19.45
N PRO A 94 -3.88 22.99 18.15
CA PRO A 94 -3.44 21.67 17.69
C PRO A 94 -2.06 21.32 18.24
N LYS A 95 -1.91 20.09 18.78
CA LYS A 95 -0.64 19.53 19.28
C LYS A 95 -0.17 18.32 18.50
N VAL A 96 -1.11 17.53 17.99
CA VAL A 96 -0.83 16.38 17.13
C VAL A 96 -1.70 16.49 15.91
N LEU A 97 -1.09 16.39 14.73
CA LEU A 97 -1.76 16.43 13.44
C LEU A 97 -1.50 15.13 12.70
N PHE A 98 -2.46 14.70 11.88
CA PHE A 98 -2.39 13.45 11.14
C PHE A 98 -2.48 13.72 9.64
N ALA A 99 -1.42 13.33 8.93
CA ALA A 99 -1.34 13.34 7.48
C ALA A 99 -1.05 11.93 6.96
N GLY A 100 -1.08 11.78 5.63
CA GLY A 100 -0.83 10.52 4.94
C GLY A 100 -2.07 10.03 4.20
N GLU A 101 -1.87 9.07 3.30
CA GLU A 101 -2.89 8.58 2.36
C GLU A 101 -4.20 8.21 3.05
N ALA A 102 -4.11 7.62 4.24
CA ALA A 102 -5.25 7.14 4.99
C ALA A 102 -6.19 8.26 5.48
N THR A 103 -5.74 9.53 5.45
CA THR A 103 -6.45 10.71 5.97
C THR A 103 -7.06 11.58 4.88
N ASP A 104 -6.86 11.25 3.59
CA ASP A 104 -7.42 12.02 2.48
C ASP A 104 -8.81 11.52 2.09
N LEU A 105 -9.82 12.40 2.11
CA LEU A 105 -11.21 12.00 1.90
C LEU A 105 -11.48 11.46 0.49
N THR A 106 -10.74 11.94 -0.51
CA THR A 106 -11.01 11.69 -1.94
C THR A 106 -9.96 10.80 -2.59
N HIS A 107 -8.69 10.98 -2.23
CA HIS A 107 -7.53 10.37 -2.86
C HIS A 107 -6.78 9.43 -1.92
N PHE A 108 -7.48 8.77 -1.00
CA PHE A 108 -6.89 7.71 -0.18
C PHE A 108 -6.31 6.57 -1.03
N SER A 109 -5.38 5.81 -0.45
CA SER A 109 -4.59 4.77 -1.11
C SER A 109 -3.58 5.28 -2.17
N THR A 110 -3.36 6.59 -2.28
CA THR A 110 -2.50 7.17 -3.31
C THR A 110 -1.38 8.04 -2.76
N VAL A 111 -0.34 8.23 -3.58
CA VAL A 111 0.78 9.13 -3.26
C VAL A 111 0.36 10.60 -3.30
N HIS A 112 -0.52 11.00 -4.22
CA HIS A 112 -0.98 12.38 -4.29
C HIS A 112 -1.89 12.73 -3.11
N GLY A 113 -2.80 11.84 -2.68
CA GLY A 113 -3.57 12.05 -1.44
C GLY A 113 -2.69 12.12 -0.18
N ALA A 114 -1.60 11.34 -0.13
CA ALA A 114 -0.60 11.50 0.94
C ALA A 114 0.06 12.90 0.92
N SER A 115 0.32 13.43 -0.27
CA SER A 115 0.95 14.75 -0.45
C SER A 115 -0.03 15.88 -0.12
N GLU A 116 -1.27 15.78 -0.59
CA GLU A 116 -2.36 16.74 -0.34
C GLU A 116 -2.72 16.82 1.14
N SER A 117 -2.86 15.68 1.83
CA SER A 117 -3.05 15.66 3.28
C SER A 117 -1.86 16.27 4.04
N GLY A 118 -0.64 16.11 3.54
CA GLY A 118 0.54 16.81 4.07
C GLY A 118 0.42 18.34 3.98
N TYR A 119 0.03 18.86 2.81
CA TYR A 119 -0.24 20.30 2.65
C TYR A 119 -1.37 20.79 3.55
N ARG A 120 -2.45 20.00 3.68
CA ARG A 120 -3.57 20.31 4.56
C ARG A 120 -3.12 20.50 6.01
N GLU A 121 -2.32 19.59 6.56
CA GLU A 121 -1.83 19.75 7.94
C GLU A 121 -0.79 20.86 8.08
N ALA A 122 0.05 21.09 7.06
CA ALA A 122 0.97 22.22 7.06
C ALA A 122 0.24 23.57 7.11
N LEU A 123 -0.84 23.74 6.34
CA LEU A 123 -1.67 24.95 6.36
C LEU A 123 -2.38 25.16 7.71
N ARG A 124 -2.70 24.10 8.46
CA ARG A 124 -3.25 24.21 9.82
C ARG A 124 -2.26 24.77 10.84
N LEU A 125 -0.96 24.61 10.60
CA LEU A 125 0.11 25.12 11.47
C LEU A 125 0.48 26.58 11.16
N LEU A 126 0.21 27.04 9.94
CA LEU A 126 0.52 28.42 9.56
C LEU A 126 -0.46 29.41 10.21
N PRO A 127 -0.01 30.65 10.51
CA PRO A 127 -0.91 31.70 10.98
C PRO A 127 -2.02 31.93 9.96
N GLN A 128 -3.27 31.94 10.42
CA GLN A 128 -4.40 32.36 9.61
C GLN A 128 -4.33 33.88 9.48
N THR A 129 -3.97 34.37 8.29
CA THR A 129 -3.97 35.81 7.96
C THR A 129 -5.36 36.34 7.74
#